data_AF-A0A1V3XGC9-F1
#
_entry.id   AF-A0A1V3XGC9-F1
#
_cell.length_a   1.000
_cell.length_b   1.000
_cell.length_c   1.000
_cell.angle_alpha   90.00
_cell.angle_beta   90.00
_cell.angle_gamma   90.00
#
_symmetry.space_group_name_H-M   'P 1'
#
loop_
_entity.id
_entity.type
_entity.pdbx_description
1 polymer ?
#
loop_
_entity_poly.entity_id
_entity_poly.type
_entity_poly.pdbx_seq_one_letter_code
_entity_poly.pdbx_strand_id
1 'polypeptide(L)'
;MLSDMGIDHVYDSRSIDFAEQIRRDTDGYGVDIVLNSLTGAAQRAGLELLSWGGRFVEIGKRDIYGDTKMGLFPFRRNLSFYGVDLGMMSLTHPQYIRELLSTVYRLTADGTLPMPESTHYPLADAATAIRVMGAADHTGKLILDIPRAGSSSVVLPPSRYPSSVATAPTSSPVAWVAWGSSWPRRWPPPAPGESYSAPGPLPAKRPWRQSNSSARSDPMSWWSAPISPRPAPRSGWWPMPRPPDSRCAVCSTRLPWSRTPH
;
A
#
# COMPACT_ATOMS: atom_id res chain seq x y z
N MET A 1 -8.68 13.63 20.15
CA MET A 1 -7.40 13.58 19.41
C MET A 1 -7.35 14.58 18.25
N LEU A 2 -7.95 14.33 17.07
CA LEU A 2 -7.88 15.31 15.96
C LEU A 2 -8.41 16.70 16.31
N SER A 3 -9.54 16.78 17.02
CA SER A 3 -10.07 18.05 17.54
C SER A 3 -9.13 18.70 18.57
N ASP A 4 -8.46 17.89 19.40
CA ASP A 4 -7.47 18.36 20.38
C ASP A 4 -6.20 18.90 19.69
N MET A 5 -5.95 18.52 18.43
CA MET A 5 -4.90 19.09 17.57
C MET A 5 -5.33 20.39 16.89
N GLY A 6 -6.50 20.95 17.23
CA GLY A 6 -7.03 22.19 16.65
C GLY A 6 -7.63 22.02 15.26
N ILE A 7 -8.03 20.80 14.88
CA ILE A 7 -8.71 20.54 13.61
C ILE A 7 -10.22 20.65 13.85
N ASP A 8 -10.82 21.71 13.31
CA ASP A 8 -12.24 22.00 13.48
C ASP A 8 -13.14 21.00 12.75
N HIS A 9 -12.76 20.63 11.52
CA HIS A 9 -13.57 19.79 10.65
C HIS A 9 -13.11 18.33 10.71
N VAL A 10 -13.82 17.51 11.50
CA VAL A 10 -13.55 16.08 11.67
C VAL A 10 -14.80 15.27 11.37
N TYR A 11 -14.70 14.32 10.44
CA TYR A 11 -15.83 13.51 9.97
C TYR A 11 -15.54 12.01 10.09
N ASP A 12 -16.59 11.18 10.07
CA ASP A 12 -16.45 9.73 10.11
C ASP A 12 -16.02 9.15 8.75
N SER A 13 -14.80 8.65 8.70
CA SER A 13 -14.20 7.94 7.57
C SER A 13 -14.87 6.61 7.16
N ARG A 14 -15.72 6.04 8.02
CA ARG A 14 -16.44 4.78 7.76
C ARG A 14 -17.80 5.00 7.12
N SER A 15 -18.27 6.24 7.14
CA SER A 15 -19.49 6.66 6.45
C SER A 15 -19.15 7.40 5.17
N ILE A 16 -20.12 7.54 4.27
CA ILE A 16 -20.07 8.48 3.13
C ILE A 16 -20.64 9.86 3.49
N ASP A 17 -21.20 10.01 4.70
CA ASP A 17 -21.85 11.23 5.15
C ASP A 17 -20.89 12.42 5.26
N PHE A 18 -19.57 12.16 5.33
CA PHE A 18 -18.57 13.23 5.31
C PHE A 18 -18.71 14.13 4.08
N ALA A 19 -19.15 13.60 2.95
CA ALA A 19 -19.26 14.38 1.72
C ALA A 19 -20.35 15.45 1.83
N GLU A 20 -21.50 15.12 2.41
CA GLU A 20 -22.58 16.08 2.66
C GLU A 20 -22.24 17.04 3.80
N GLN A 21 -21.57 16.55 4.84
CA GLN A 21 -21.13 17.40 5.96
C GLN A 21 -20.11 18.45 5.49
N ILE A 22 -19.09 18.04 4.71
CA ILE A 22 -18.11 18.99 4.15
C ILE A 22 -18.80 19.97 3.20
N ARG A 23 -19.76 19.53 2.36
CA ARG A 23 -20.52 20.45 1.51
C ARG A 23 -21.25 21.51 2.33
N ARG A 24 -21.88 21.13 3.45
CA ARG A 24 -22.53 22.09 4.35
C ARG A 24 -21.53 23.06 4.99
N ASP A 25 -20.43 22.53 5.50
CA ASP A 25 -19.38 23.31 6.16
C ASP A 25 -18.58 24.22 5.20
N THR A 26 -18.74 24.01 3.89
CA THR A 26 -18.07 24.79 2.84
C THR A 26 -19.06 25.56 1.96
N ASP A 27 -20.31 25.73 2.39
CA ASP A 27 -21.36 26.44 1.64
C ASP A 27 -21.53 25.95 0.19
N GLY A 28 -21.38 24.64 -0.01
CA GLY A 28 -21.48 23.97 -1.31
C GLY A 28 -20.22 24.03 -2.19
N TYR A 29 -19.15 24.68 -1.72
CA TYR A 29 -17.90 24.80 -2.48
C TYR A 29 -17.21 23.45 -2.69
N GLY A 30 -17.17 22.59 -1.67
CA GLY A 30 -16.39 21.36 -1.68
C GLY A 30 -14.94 21.60 -1.24
N VAL A 31 -13.98 20.95 -1.89
CA VAL A 31 -12.55 21.05 -1.52
C VAL A 31 -11.62 21.08 -2.73
N ASP A 32 -10.45 21.69 -2.58
CA ASP A 32 -9.46 21.81 -3.66
C ASP A 32 -8.63 20.54 -3.85
N ILE A 33 -8.35 19.86 -2.75
CA ILE A 33 -7.49 18.66 -2.72
C ILE A 33 -8.14 17.62 -1.83
N VAL A 34 -8.22 16.40 -2.35
CA VAL A 34 -8.54 15.20 -1.59
C VAL A 34 -7.31 14.32 -1.55
N LEU A 35 -6.75 14.10 -0.36
CA LEU A 35 -5.81 13.02 -0.12
C LEU A 35 -6.60 11.79 0.34
N ASN A 36 -6.74 10.81 -0.55
CA ASN A 36 -7.60 9.65 -0.35
C ASN A 36 -6.81 8.39 0.01
N SER A 37 -7.27 7.71 1.08
CA SER A 37 -6.92 6.32 1.36
C SER A 37 -8.15 5.42 1.54
N LEU A 38 -9.36 5.94 1.30
CA LEU A 38 -10.62 5.20 1.41
C LEU A 38 -10.94 4.48 0.10
N THR A 39 -11.91 3.57 0.14
CA THR A 39 -12.19 2.70 -1.02
C THR A 39 -13.65 2.72 -1.45
N GLY A 40 -13.92 2.28 -2.67
CA GLY A 40 -15.29 2.08 -3.18
C GLY A 40 -16.17 3.33 -3.16
N ALA A 41 -17.30 3.27 -2.46
CA ALA A 41 -18.26 4.39 -2.40
C ALA A 41 -17.66 5.66 -1.76
N ALA A 42 -16.80 5.50 -0.75
CA ALA A 42 -16.14 6.64 -0.10
C ALA A 42 -15.12 7.32 -1.03
N GLN A 43 -14.37 6.54 -1.83
CA GLN A 43 -13.48 7.10 -2.85
C GLN A 43 -14.27 7.95 -3.86
N ARG A 44 -15.40 7.43 -4.37
CA ARG A 44 -16.27 8.17 -5.30
C ARG A 44 -16.84 9.44 -4.67
N ALA A 45 -17.30 9.36 -3.42
CA ALA A 45 -17.81 10.51 -2.68
C ALA A 45 -16.74 11.60 -2.52
N GLY A 46 -15.49 11.23 -2.27
CA GLY A 46 -14.35 12.15 -2.23
C GLY A 46 -14.09 12.81 -3.60
N LEU A 47 -14.16 12.06 -4.70
CA LEU A 47 -13.97 12.62 -6.04
C LEU A 47 -15.07 13.63 -6.41
N GLU A 48 -16.32 13.32 -6.01
CA GLU A 48 -17.46 14.21 -6.24
C GLU A 48 -17.37 15.50 -5.40
N LEU A 49 -16.73 15.43 -4.23
CA LEU A 49 -16.50 16.57 -3.33
C LEU A 49 -15.53 17.62 -3.87
N LEU A 50 -14.71 17.30 -4.88
CA LEU A 50 -13.77 18.25 -5.44
C LEU A 50 -14.47 19.44 -6.10
N SER A 51 -13.96 20.64 -5.81
CA SER A 51 -14.33 21.90 -6.48
C SER A 51 -13.76 21.95 -7.91
N TRP A 52 -14.07 23.02 -8.65
CA TRP A 52 -13.53 23.24 -9.99
C TRP A 52 -12.00 23.34 -9.97
N GLY A 53 -11.32 22.58 -10.84
CA GLY A 53 -9.85 22.50 -10.85
C GLY A 53 -9.26 21.62 -9.74
N GLY A 54 -10.10 20.90 -9.01
CA GLY A 54 -9.68 20.08 -7.86
C GLY A 54 -8.73 18.94 -8.22
N ARG A 55 -7.93 18.53 -7.24
CA ARG A 55 -6.90 17.49 -7.36
C ARG A 55 -7.21 16.31 -6.43
N PHE A 56 -7.41 15.14 -7.02
CA PHE A 56 -7.58 13.90 -6.30
C PHE A 56 -6.24 13.17 -6.22
N VAL A 57 -5.73 12.92 -5.00
CA VAL A 57 -4.48 12.20 -4.76
C VAL A 57 -4.81 10.87 -4.09
N GLU A 58 -4.77 9.80 -4.87
CA GLU A 58 -5.04 8.43 -4.44
C GLU A 58 -3.75 7.76 -3.97
N ILE A 59 -3.70 7.43 -2.68
CA ILE A 59 -2.60 6.62 -2.09
C ILE A 59 -3.03 5.17 -1.81
N GLY A 60 -4.34 4.87 -1.91
CA GLY A 60 -4.89 3.53 -1.78
C GLY A 60 -4.63 2.69 -3.02
N LYS A 61 -4.22 1.43 -2.81
CA LYS A 61 -3.93 0.49 -3.92
C LYS A 61 -5.13 -0.38 -4.29
N ARG A 62 -6.07 -0.58 -3.38
CA ARG A 62 -7.12 -1.61 -3.52
C ARG A 62 -7.95 -1.43 -4.79
N ASP A 63 -8.50 -0.24 -5.01
CA ASP A 63 -9.40 -0.01 -6.14
C ASP A 63 -8.65 0.10 -7.49
N ILE A 64 -7.41 0.62 -7.48
CA ILE A 64 -6.52 0.65 -8.67
C ILE A 64 -6.19 -0.78 -9.13
N TYR A 65 -5.73 -1.64 -8.21
CA TYR A 65 -5.36 -3.02 -8.54
C TYR A 65 -6.58 -3.90 -8.83
N GLY A 66 -7.76 -3.50 -8.32
CA GLY A 66 -9.03 -4.14 -8.62
C GLY A 66 -9.67 -3.69 -9.93
N ASP A 67 -9.03 -2.80 -10.71
CA ASP A 67 -9.59 -2.20 -11.94
C ASP A 67 -11.01 -1.64 -11.73
N THR A 68 -11.20 -0.96 -10.60
CA THR A 68 -12.51 -0.41 -10.25
C THR A 68 -12.87 0.70 -11.23
N LYS A 69 -14.04 0.57 -11.87
CA LYS A 69 -14.50 1.55 -12.85
C LYS A 69 -14.77 2.90 -12.20
N MET A 70 -14.12 3.95 -12.72
CA MET A 70 -14.32 5.32 -12.31
C MET A 70 -15.16 6.09 -13.31
N GLY A 71 -16.20 6.77 -12.83
CA GLY A 71 -17.02 7.65 -13.66
C GLY A 71 -16.22 8.88 -14.08
N LEU A 72 -16.24 9.21 -15.38
CA LEU A 72 -15.54 10.39 -15.91
C LEU A 72 -16.35 11.69 -15.82
N PHE A 73 -17.64 11.62 -15.49
CA PHE A 73 -18.51 12.80 -15.43
C PHE A 73 -17.99 13.93 -14.50
N PRO A 74 -17.46 13.65 -13.29
CA PRO A 74 -16.91 14.69 -12.42
C PRO A 74 -15.76 15.50 -13.05
N PHE A 75 -15.00 14.90 -13.98
CA PHE A 75 -13.85 15.53 -14.64
C PHE A 75 -14.24 16.69 -15.57
N ARG A 76 -15.53 16.86 -15.89
CA ARG A 76 -16.04 18.07 -16.55
C ARG A 76 -15.74 19.36 -15.79
N ARG A 77 -15.40 19.25 -14.49
CA ARG A 77 -14.96 20.34 -13.62
C ARG A 77 -13.45 20.60 -13.69
N ASN A 78 -12.77 20.12 -14.74
CA ASN A 78 -11.31 20.21 -14.93
C ASN A 78 -10.52 19.57 -13.77
N LEU A 79 -10.96 18.39 -13.32
CA LEU A 79 -10.29 17.69 -12.22
C LEU A 79 -9.02 16.99 -12.69
N SER A 80 -8.06 16.82 -11.78
CA SER A 80 -6.88 15.98 -11.97
C SER A 80 -6.90 14.80 -11.01
N PHE A 81 -6.55 13.60 -11.49
CA PHE A 81 -6.45 12.39 -10.68
C PHE A 81 -5.00 11.87 -10.69
N TYR A 82 -4.41 11.73 -9.51
CA TYR A 82 -3.04 11.25 -9.30
C TYR A 82 -3.07 9.94 -8.51
N GLY A 83 -2.71 8.84 -9.15
CA GLY A 83 -2.39 7.59 -8.45
C GLY A 83 -0.94 7.62 -7.98
N VAL A 84 -0.70 7.49 -6.68
CA VAL A 84 0.64 7.59 -6.08
C VAL A 84 1.03 6.26 -5.42
N ASP A 85 2.08 5.63 -5.93
CA ASP A 85 2.69 4.44 -5.33
C ASP A 85 4.18 4.66 -5.08
N LEU A 86 4.51 5.11 -3.87
CA LEU A 86 5.90 5.33 -3.46
C LEU A 86 6.74 4.04 -3.48
N GLY A 87 6.11 2.87 -3.30
CA GLY A 87 6.79 1.58 -3.39
C GLY A 87 7.23 1.28 -4.82
N MET A 88 6.34 1.46 -5.79
CA MET A 88 6.69 1.34 -7.22
C MET A 88 7.67 2.42 -7.68
N MET A 89 7.54 3.65 -7.18
CA MET A 89 8.49 4.73 -7.45
C MET A 89 9.89 4.43 -6.91
N SER A 90 10.00 3.71 -5.80
CA SER A 90 11.31 3.28 -5.27
C SER A 90 12.05 2.34 -6.23
N LEU A 91 11.32 1.59 -7.06
CA LEU A 91 11.89 0.70 -8.08
C LEU A 91 12.10 1.41 -9.41
N THR A 92 11.18 2.29 -9.81
CA THR A 92 11.15 2.91 -11.14
C THR A 92 11.85 4.26 -11.23
N HIS A 93 11.83 5.03 -10.14
CA HIS A 93 12.38 6.40 -10.03
C HIS A 93 13.14 6.60 -8.70
N PRO A 94 14.15 5.76 -8.39
CA PRO A 94 14.82 5.77 -7.09
C PRO A 94 15.51 7.11 -6.76
N GLN A 95 16.00 7.84 -7.77
CA GLN A 95 16.62 9.16 -7.56
C GLN A 95 15.61 10.17 -7.02
N TYR A 96 14.38 10.16 -7.55
CA TYR A 96 13.32 11.04 -7.09
C TYR A 96 12.91 10.73 -5.64
N ILE A 97 12.79 9.45 -5.29
CA ILE A 97 12.51 9.03 -3.91
C ILE A 97 13.63 9.44 -2.96
N ARG A 98 14.90 9.34 -3.39
CA ARG A 98 16.03 9.81 -2.59
C ARG A 98 15.94 11.32 -2.32
N GLU A 99 15.64 12.12 -3.34
CA GLU A 99 15.49 13.58 -3.20
C GLU A 99 14.31 13.95 -2.29
N LEU A 100 13.18 13.26 -2.45
CA LEU A 100 12.00 13.41 -1.61
C LEU A 100 12.32 13.12 -0.14
N LEU A 101 12.89 11.96 0.16
CA LEU A 101 13.24 11.57 1.52
C LEU A 101 14.31 12.50 2.13
N SER A 102 15.31 12.91 1.34
CA SER A 102 16.32 13.87 1.79
C SER A 102 15.70 15.22 2.17
N THR A 103 14.70 15.68 1.41
CA THR A 103 13.97 16.90 1.70
C THR A 103 13.15 16.77 2.98
N VAL A 104 12.40 15.68 3.13
CA VAL A 104 11.59 15.43 4.34
C VAL A 104 12.49 15.35 5.58
N TYR A 105 13.59 14.60 5.53
CA TYR A 105 14.51 14.49 6.66
C TYR A 105 15.12 15.82 7.06
N ARG A 106 15.50 16.65 6.08
CA ARG A 106 16.01 18.00 6.35
C ARG A 106 14.96 18.86 7.05
N LEU A 107 13.74 18.90 6.51
CA LEU A 107 12.63 19.69 7.07
C LEU A 107 12.18 19.19 8.44
N THR A 108 12.32 17.91 8.74
CA THR A 108 12.07 17.39 10.09
C THR A 108 13.21 17.77 11.04
N ALA A 109 14.47 17.65 10.59
CA ALA A 109 15.64 17.95 11.41
C ALA A 109 15.75 19.44 11.77
N ASP A 110 15.31 20.34 10.87
CA ASP A 110 15.30 21.79 11.11
C ASP A 110 14.05 22.29 11.86
N GLY A 111 13.09 21.40 12.18
CA GLY A 111 11.89 21.70 12.93
C GLY A 111 10.74 22.29 12.10
N THR A 112 10.89 22.43 10.77
CA THR A 112 9.82 22.91 9.89
C THR A 112 8.64 21.91 9.83
N LEU A 113 8.94 20.61 9.77
CA LEU A 113 7.94 19.55 9.84
C LEU A 113 7.98 18.90 11.23
N PRO A 114 6.85 18.85 11.97
CA PRO A 114 6.82 18.20 13.27
C PRO A 114 7.08 16.70 13.11
N MET A 115 7.78 16.12 14.08
CA MET A 115 7.93 14.67 14.14
C MET A 115 6.55 14.06 14.48
N PRO A 116 6.08 13.04 13.73
CA PRO A 116 4.83 12.39 14.06
C PRO A 116 4.96 11.67 15.40
N GLU A 117 3.84 11.54 16.12
CA GLU A 117 3.78 10.67 17.29
C GLU A 117 4.26 9.27 16.94
N SER A 118 5.09 8.68 17.80
CA SER A 118 5.60 7.32 17.60
C SER A 118 5.44 6.49 18.86
N THR A 119 5.08 5.22 18.67
CA THR A 119 5.07 4.21 19.72
C THR A 119 6.15 3.18 19.40
N HIS A 120 7.07 2.97 20.35
CA HIS A 120 8.19 2.08 20.18
C HIS A 120 7.89 0.69 20.74
N TYR A 121 8.28 -0.34 20.00
CA TYR A 121 8.21 -1.74 20.39
C TYR A 121 9.59 -2.37 20.22
N PRO A 122 10.04 -3.21 21.16
CA PRO A 122 11.18 -4.08 20.93
C PRO A 122 10.95 -4.96 19.69
N LEU A 123 12.00 -5.28 18.94
CA LEU A 123 11.88 -6.19 17.79
C LEU A 123 11.23 -7.54 18.15
N ALA A 124 11.47 -8.04 19.37
CA ALA A 124 10.85 -9.27 19.87
C ALA A 124 9.31 -9.22 19.90
N ASP A 125 8.75 -8.01 20.04
CA ASP A 125 7.31 -7.75 20.13
C ASP A 125 6.69 -7.36 18.79
N ALA A 126 7.39 -7.57 17.67
CA ALA A 126 6.90 -7.23 16.34
C ALA A 126 5.52 -7.83 16.02
N ALA A 127 5.25 -9.06 16.48
CA ALA A 127 3.93 -9.69 16.32
C ALA A 127 2.82 -8.93 17.06
N THR A 128 3.12 -8.34 18.21
CA THR A 128 2.18 -7.48 18.95
C THR A 128 1.96 -6.18 18.20
N ALA A 129 3.03 -5.51 17.75
CA ALA A 129 2.91 -4.28 16.96
C ALA A 129 2.04 -4.48 15.69
N ILE A 130 2.21 -5.60 14.99
CA ILE A 130 1.39 -5.95 13.81
C ILE A 130 -0.08 -6.18 14.19
N ARG A 131 -0.36 -6.85 15.31
CA ARG A 131 -1.74 -7.06 15.78
C ARG A 131 -2.42 -5.74 16.15
N VAL A 132 -1.71 -4.85 16.85
CA VAL A 132 -2.19 -3.50 17.20
C VAL A 132 -2.49 -2.70 15.93
N MET A 133 -1.58 -2.71 14.96
CA MET A 133 -1.79 -2.09 13.65
C MET A 133 -3.00 -2.68 12.91
N GLY A 134 -3.20 -4.00 12.94
CA GLY A 134 -4.30 -4.69 12.26
C GLY A 134 -5.67 -4.46 12.89
N ALA A 135 -5.74 -4.30 14.21
CA ALA A 135 -6.94 -3.80 14.92
C ALA A 135 -7.20 -2.31 14.64
N ALA A 136 -6.29 -1.69 13.89
CA ALA A 136 -6.16 -0.28 13.66
C ALA A 136 -5.91 0.55 14.94
N ASP A 137 -5.73 -0.06 16.12
CA ASP A 137 -5.64 0.55 17.46
C ASP A 137 -4.30 1.23 17.75
N HIS A 138 -3.86 2.08 16.84
CA HIS A 138 -2.66 2.89 16.97
C HIS A 138 -2.92 4.29 16.43
N THR A 139 -2.22 5.27 17.01
CA THR A 139 -2.06 6.57 16.35
C THR A 139 -0.59 6.86 16.12
N GLY A 140 -0.30 7.53 15.01
CA GLY A 140 1.07 7.84 14.60
C GLY A 140 1.80 6.63 14.02
N LYS A 141 3.11 6.55 14.26
CA LYS A 141 3.99 5.52 13.70
C LYS A 141 4.34 4.47 14.76
N LEU A 142 4.22 3.20 14.41
CA LEU A 142 4.80 2.11 15.20
C LEU A 142 6.25 1.90 14.76
N ILE A 143 7.19 1.97 15.70
CA ILE A 143 8.62 1.82 15.44
C ILE A 143 9.12 0.54 16.13
N LEU A 144 9.83 -0.30 15.39
CA LEU A 144 10.50 -1.47 15.94
C LEU A 144 11.95 -1.13 16.27
N ASP A 145 12.29 -1.17 17.54
CA ASP A 145 13.65 -0.93 18.01
C ASP A 145 14.52 -2.17 17.76
N ILE A 146 15.54 -2.00 16.93
CA ILE A 146 16.49 -3.05 16.59
C ILE A 146 17.60 -3.08 17.65
N PRO A 147 17.76 -4.18 18.41
CA PRO A 147 18.83 -4.27 19.40
C PRO A 147 20.19 -4.30 18.70
N ARG A 148 21.16 -3.52 19.22
CA ARG A 148 22.53 -3.48 18.67
C ARG A 148 23.30 -4.79 18.87
N ALA A 149 22.89 -5.59 19.85
CA ALA A 149 23.40 -6.93 20.13
C ALA A 149 22.27 -7.76 20.75
N GLY A 150 22.24 -9.06 20.50
CA GLY A 150 21.24 -9.96 21.08
C GLY A 150 21.39 -11.40 20.58
N SER A 151 20.71 -12.31 21.27
CA SER A 151 20.53 -13.70 20.84
C SER A 151 19.05 -13.93 20.53
N SER A 152 18.75 -14.73 19.49
CA SER A 152 17.38 -15.16 19.19
C SER A 152 17.28 -16.68 19.31
N SER A 153 16.24 -17.15 19.99
CA SER A 153 15.88 -18.57 19.97
C SER A 153 15.03 -18.83 18.73
N VAL A 154 15.60 -19.50 17.74
CA VAL A 154 14.85 -19.97 16.57
C VAL A 154 14.36 -21.38 16.86
N VAL A 155 13.06 -21.62 16.74
CA VAL A 155 12.53 -22.99 16.74
C VAL A 155 12.98 -23.64 15.43
N LEU A 156 13.98 -24.51 15.51
CA LEU A 156 14.41 -25.30 14.38
C LEU A 156 13.42 -26.46 14.16
N PRO A 157 12.98 -26.70 12.91
CA PRO A 157 12.25 -27.92 12.60
C PRO A 157 13.14 -29.14 12.93
N PRO A 158 12.58 -30.26 13.40
CA PRO A 158 13.34 -31.43 13.87
C PRO A 158 14.34 -31.98 12.84
N SER A 159 14.11 -31.75 11.54
CA SER A 159 14.99 -32.15 10.45
C SER A 159 16.31 -31.36 10.36
N ARG A 160 16.51 -30.33 11.19
CA ARG A 160 17.72 -29.50 11.24
C ARG A 160 18.50 -29.62 12.54
N TYR A 161 18.29 -30.70 13.31
CA TYR A 161 19.25 -31.05 14.36
C TYR A 161 20.55 -31.52 13.70
N PRO A 162 21.72 -30.89 13.97
CA PRO A 162 22.98 -31.53 13.66
C PRO A 162 23.07 -32.79 14.51
N SER A 163 22.94 -33.95 13.87
CA SER A 163 23.09 -35.26 14.48
C SER A 163 24.56 -35.53 14.80
N SER A 164 25.14 -34.76 15.72
CA SER A 164 26.42 -35.07 16.38
C SER A 164 26.67 -34.14 17.57
N VAL A 165 25.87 -34.29 18.63
CA VAL A 165 26.42 -34.24 19.99
C VAL A 165 26.08 -35.58 20.62
N ALA A 166 26.85 -36.59 20.25
CA ALA A 166 26.85 -37.86 20.96
C ALA A 166 27.55 -37.64 22.30
N THR A 167 26.79 -37.28 23.35
CA THR A 167 27.19 -37.60 24.72
C THR A 167 26.58 -38.97 25.02
N ALA A 168 27.45 -39.94 25.31
CA ALA A 168 27.08 -41.33 25.53
C ALA A 168 26.01 -41.47 26.63
N PRO A 169 25.00 -42.34 26.46
CA PRO A 169 23.98 -42.53 27.48
C PRO A 169 24.52 -43.43 28.59
N THR A 170 24.52 -42.94 29.83
CA THR A 170 24.51 -43.79 31.02
C THR A 170 23.05 -44.07 31.40
N SER A 171 22.68 -45.33 31.28
CA SER A 171 21.50 -46.05 31.80
C SER A 171 20.43 -45.28 32.62
N SER A 172 19.23 -45.16 32.04
CA SER A 172 17.86 -45.46 32.54
C SER A 172 17.35 -44.96 33.92
N PRO A 173 16.01 -44.97 34.18
CA PRO A 173 14.85 -44.89 33.28
C PRO A 173 13.83 -43.82 33.72
N VAL A 174 13.12 -43.17 32.79
CA VAL A 174 11.86 -42.46 33.14
C VAL A 174 10.77 -42.79 32.13
N ALA A 175 9.57 -42.98 32.68
CA ALA A 175 8.41 -43.65 32.13
C ALA A 175 7.84 -43.04 30.85
N TRP A 176 7.34 -43.93 29.98
CA TRP A 176 6.43 -43.59 28.89
C TRP A 176 5.00 -43.51 29.43
N VAL A 177 4.38 -42.34 29.33
CA VAL A 177 2.92 -42.18 29.41
C VAL A 177 2.40 -42.06 27.98
N ALA A 178 1.67 -43.08 27.53
CA ALA A 178 0.97 -43.07 26.26
C ALA A 178 -0.38 -42.34 26.41
N TRP A 179 -0.63 -41.35 25.56
CA TRP A 179 -1.99 -40.92 25.24
C TRP A 179 -2.29 -41.34 23.81
N GLY A 180 -3.26 -42.24 23.67
CA GLY A 180 -3.87 -42.57 22.39
C GLY A 180 -5.12 -41.73 22.18
N SER A 181 -5.31 -41.23 20.96
CA SER A 181 -6.52 -41.52 20.18
C SER A 181 -6.51 -40.82 18.82
N SER A 182 -6.72 -41.66 17.79
CA SER A 182 -7.43 -41.42 16.51
C SER A 182 -6.87 -40.43 15.47
N TRP A 183 -6.30 -41.00 14.40
CA TRP A 183 -6.33 -40.48 13.03
C TRP A 183 -6.71 -41.63 12.07
N PRO A 184 -7.69 -41.48 11.15
CA PRO A 184 -7.96 -42.48 10.14
C PRO A 184 -7.20 -42.25 8.81
N ARG A 185 -6.57 -43.33 8.32
CA ARG A 185 -6.38 -43.83 6.93
C ARG A 185 -5.96 -42.79 5.84
N ARG A 186 -4.71 -42.80 5.37
CA ARG A 186 -4.10 -43.64 4.30
C ARG A 186 -4.49 -43.20 2.86
N TRP A 187 -3.52 -42.64 2.13
CA TRP A 187 -3.38 -42.73 0.67
C TRP A 187 -2.20 -43.67 0.35
N PRO A 188 -2.24 -44.50 -0.72
CA PRO A 188 -1.13 -45.38 -1.06
C PRO A 188 0.05 -44.62 -1.70
N PRO A 189 1.29 -45.09 -1.57
CA PRO A 189 2.43 -44.54 -2.32
C PRO A 189 2.43 -45.02 -3.78
N PRO A 190 2.98 -44.25 -4.73
CA PRO A 190 3.14 -44.71 -6.12
C PRO A 190 4.24 -45.76 -6.25
N ALA A 191 4.10 -46.62 -7.27
CA ALA A 191 5.00 -47.73 -7.61
C ALA A 191 6.37 -47.25 -8.12
N PRO A 192 7.44 -48.07 -7.98
CA PRO A 192 8.79 -47.68 -8.38
C PRO A 192 9.02 -47.91 -9.89
N GLY A 193 9.53 -46.91 -10.63
CA GLY A 193 10.03 -47.16 -11.98
C GLY A 193 10.06 -46.04 -13.03
N GLU A 194 9.75 -44.77 -12.75
CA GLU A 194 9.82 -43.71 -13.77
C GLU A 194 10.71 -42.54 -13.34
N SER A 195 11.75 -42.29 -14.15
CA SER A 195 12.66 -41.16 -14.06
C SER A 195 11.99 -39.88 -14.56
N TYR A 196 12.01 -38.80 -13.76
CA TYR A 196 11.65 -37.46 -14.23
C TYR A 196 12.92 -36.67 -14.61
N SER A 197 13.02 -36.30 -15.89
CA SER A 197 13.93 -35.28 -16.39
C SER A 197 13.39 -33.87 -16.08
N ALA A 198 14.28 -32.94 -15.76
CA ALA A 198 13.96 -31.55 -15.49
C ALA A 198 13.29 -30.85 -16.70
N PRO A 199 12.40 -29.86 -16.50
CA PRO A 199 11.79 -29.12 -17.60
C PRO A 199 12.82 -28.19 -18.26
N GLY A 200 12.95 -28.32 -19.58
CA GLY A 200 13.74 -27.43 -20.43
C GLY A 200 13.07 -26.06 -20.67
N PRO A 201 13.77 -25.13 -21.34
CA PRO A 201 13.34 -23.74 -21.47
C PRO A 201 12.12 -23.56 -22.39
N LEU A 202 11.35 -22.50 -22.11
CA LEU A 202 10.11 -22.10 -22.78
C LEU A 202 10.30 -21.85 -24.30
N PRO A 203 9.31 -22.23 -25.14
CA PRO A 203 9.38 -21.97 -26.58
C PRO A 203 9.04 -20.52 -26.96
N ALA A 204 9.69 -20.06 -28.03
CA ALA A 204 9.54 -18.73 -28.62
C ALA A 204 8.13 -18.47 -29.21
N LYS A 205 7.75 -17.19 -29.20
CA LYS A 205 6.49 -16.63 -29.69
C LYS A 205 6.21 -17.01 -31.15
N ARG A 206 5.00 -17.52 -31.43
CA ARG A 206 4.40 -17.53 -32.78
C ARG A 206 3.58 -16.24 -33.01
N PRO A 207 3.52 -15.70 -34.24
CA PRO A 207 2.83 -14.45 -34.52
C PRO A 207 1.31 -14.63 -34.59
N TRP A 208 0.59 -13.60 -34.16
CA TRP A 208 -0.87 -13.50 -34.24
C TRP A 208 -1.36 -13.42 -35.70
N ARG A 209 -2.41 -14.17 -36.00
CA ARG A 209 -3.17 -14.16 -37.26
C ARG A 209 -4.31 -13.14 -37.11
N GLN A 210 -4.34 -12.10 -37.93
CA GLN A 210 -5.47 -11.17 -38.02
C GLN A 210 -6.63 -11.82 -38.79
N SER A 211 -7.82 -11.82 -38.20
CA SER A 211 -9.08 -12.00 -38.92
C SER A 211 -9.64 -10.61 -39.27
N ASN A 212 -9.64 -10.28 -40.56
CA ASN A 212 -10.33 -9.12 -41.10
C ASN A 212 -11.85 -9.32 -41.04
N SER A 213 -12.57 -8.36 -40.50
CA SER A 213 -13.93 -8.05 -40.92
C SER A 213 -13.99 -6.57 -41.30
N SER A 214 -14.54 -6.34 -42.48
CA SER A 214 -14.48 -5.13 -43.28
C SER A 214 -15.49 -4.08 -42.86
N ALA A 215 -15.05 -2.83 -42.69
CA ALA A 215 -15.83 -1.65 -43.05
C ALA A 215 -14.87 -0.52 -43.45
N ARG A 216 -15.03 -0.05 -44.69
CA ARG A 216 -14.22 0.96 -45.36
C ARG A 216 -14.46 2.36 -44.78
N SER A 217 -13.39 3.14 -44.67
CA SER A 217 -13.34 4.59 -44.92
C SER A 217 -11.86 4.98 -45.10
N ASP A 218 -11.60 5.77 -46.14
CA ASP A 218 -10.32 6.00 -46.84
C ASP A 218 -9.31 6.95 -46.12
N PRO A 219 -8.07 7.13 -46.64
CA PRO A 219 -6.85 7.26 -45.86
C PRO A 219 -6.35 8.71 -45.68
N MET A 220 -5.62 8.95 -44.58
CA MET A 220 -4.61 10.00 -44.53
C MET A 220 -3.24 9.43 -44.15
N SER A 221 -2.25 9.92 -44.85
CA SER A 221 -0.92 9.36 -45.08
C SER A 221 -0.03 9.33 -43.83
N TRP A 222 0.70 8.22 -43.73
CA TRP A 222 1.78 8.01 -42.77
C TRP A 222 3.05 8.69 -43.27
N TRP A 223 3.68 9.51 -42.43
CA TRP A 223 5.11 9.80 -42.52
C TRP A 223 5.79 9.16 -41.30
N SER A 224 6.58 8.13 -41.55
CA SER A 224 7.54 7.59 -40.59
C SER A 224 8.77 8.51 -40.57
N ALA A 225 9.07 9.12 -39.42
CA ALA A 225 10.33 9.80 -39.18
C ALA A 225 11.15 9.02 -38.13
N PRO A 226 12.47 8.86 -38.29
CA PRO A 226 13.31 8.13 -37.36
C PRO A 226 13.42 8.85 -36.01
N ILE A 227 13.40 8.08 -34.92
CA ILE A 227 13.56 8.55 -33.55
C ILE A 227 15.01 8.99 -33.35
N SER A 228 15.27 10.29 -33.33
CA SER A 228 16.48 10.87 -32.76
C SER A 228 16.34 11.03 -31.23
N PRO A 229 17.44 10.92 -30.45
CA PRO A 229 17.39 11.07 -29.00
C PRO A 229 17.04 12.52 -28.61
N ARG A 230 16.07 12.67 -27.70
CA ARG A 230 15.64 13.99 -27.18
C ARG A 230 16.76 14.64 -26.35
N PRO A 231 17.00 15.96 -26.49
CA PRO A 231 17.77 16.72 -25.53
C PRO A 231 16.95 17.03 -24.27
N ALA A 232 17.65 17.33 -23.17
CA ALA A 232 17.16 17.59 -21.81
C ALA A 232 15.99 18.61 -21.72
N PRO A 233 15.13 18.52 -20.69
CA PRO A 233 13.97 19.41 -20.58
C PRO A 233 14.41 20.83 -20.24
N ARG A 234 14.08 21.78 -21.13
CA ARG A 234 14.09 23.21 -20.83
C ARG A 234 12.95 23.52 -19.87
N SER A 235 13.29 24.14 -18.75
CA SER A 235 12.37 24.74 -17.78
C SER A 235 11.51 25.81 -18.45
N GLY A 236 10.21 25.57 -18.52
CA GLY A 236 9.23 26.50 -19.09
C GLY A 236 7.82 26.11 -18.71
N TRP A 237 7.54 26.06 -17.40
CA TRP A 237 6.17 25.97 -16.90
C TRP A 237 5.56 27.37 -16.90
N TRP A 238 4.45 27.53 -17.62
CA TRP A 238 3.60 28.71 -17.52
C TRP A 238 3.17 28.92 -16.06
N PRO A 239 3.26 30.14 -15.51
CA PRO A 239 2.83 30.38 -14.13
C PRO A 239 1.30 30.39 -14.09
N MET A 240 0.70 29.29 -13.61
CA MET A 240 -0.67 29.32 -13.09
C MET A 240 -0.66 30.12 -11.78
N PRO A 241 -1.56 31.11 -11.59
CA PRO A 241 -1.64 31.85 -10.34
C PRO A 241 -1.96 30.90 -9.19
N ARG A 242 -1.23 31.02 -8.07
CA ARG A 242 -1.56 30.32 -6.83
C ARG A 242 -2.91 30.84 -6.34
N PRO A 243 -3.92 29.98 -6.10
CA PRO A 243 -5.10 30.43 -5.37
C PRO A 243 -4.69 30.71 -3.91
N PRO A 244 -5.12 31.84 -3.31
CA PRO A 244 -5.03 32.02 -1.87
C PRO A 244 -6.01 31.05 -1.19
N ASP A 245 -5.62 30.51 -0.04
CA ASP A 245 -6.42 29.64 0.83
C ASP A 245 -6.90 28.31 0.22
N SER A 246 -5.94 27.42 -0.09
CA SER A 246 -6.26 26.04 -0.48
C SER A 246 -6.89 25.28 0.68
N ARG A 247 -8.12 24.78 0.51
CA ARG A 247 -8.82 23.94 1.50
C ARG A 247 -8.55 22.47 1.20
N CYS A 248 -7.77 21.83 2.06
CA CYS A 248 -7.45 20.39 1.97
C CYS A 248 -8.39 19.56 2.84
N ALA A 249 -8.98 18.50 2.29
CA ALA A 249 -9.58 17.44 3.08
C ALA A 249 -8.69 16.18 3.05
N VAL A 250 -8.35 15.70 4.24
CA VAL A 250 -7.70 14.40 4.43
C VAL A 250 -8.75 13.39 4.86
N CYS A 251 -9.04 12.40 4.02
CA CYS A 251 -9.92 11.30 4.35
C CYS A 251 -9.07 10.10 4.77
N SER A 252 -8.90 9.92 6.08
CA SER A 252 -8.18 8.78 6.67
C SER A 252 -9.06 8.01 7.66
N THR A 253 -8.83 6.70 7.77
CA THR A 253 -9.62 5.82 8.65
C THR A 253 -9.43 6.15 10.13
N ARG A 254 -10.53 6.31 10.90
CA ARG A 254 -10.54 6.47 12.36
C ARG A 254 -10.99 5.21 13.12
N LEU A 255 -10.50 5.10 14.36
CA LEU A 255 -10.69 4.03 15.34
C LEU A 255 -11.90 4.20 16.26
N PRO A 256 -12.45 3.10 16.84
CA PRO A 256 -13.32 3.15 18.00
C PRO A 256 -12.53 2.98 19.30
N TRP A 257 -12.85 3.79 20.31
CA TRP A 257 -12.44 3.52 21.70
C TRP A 257 -13.63 2.89 22.43
N SER A 258 -13.45 1.68 22.96
CA SER A 258 -14.31 1.14 24.02
C SER A 258 -13.77 1.62 25.36
N ARG A 259 -14.51 2.51 26.03
CA ARG A 259 -14.31 2.80 27.45
C ARG A 259 -14.63 1.55 28.26
N THR A 260 -13.67 1.03 29.01
CA THR A 260 -13.93 0.34 30.28
C THR A 260 -13.30 1.16 31.39
N PRO A 261 -14.06 1.60 32.41
CA PRO A 261 -13.48 2.21 33.59
C PRO A 261 -12.97 1.11 34.51
N HIS A 262 -11.75 1.27 35.05
CA HIS A 262 -11.38 1.11 36.46
C HIS A 262 -9.93 1.55 36.65
#